data_AF-A0A661ZBV0-F1
#
_entry.id   AF-A0A661ZBV0-F1
#
_cell.length_a   1.000
_cell.length_b   1.000
_cell.length_c   1.000
_cell.angle_alpha   90.00
_cell.angle_beta   90.00
_cell.angle_gamma   90.00
#
_symmetry.space_group_name_H-M   'P 1'
#
loop_
_entity.id
_entity.type
_entity.pdbx_description
1 polymer ?
#
loop_
_entity_poly.entity_id
_entity_poly.type
_entity_poly.pdbx_seq_one_letter_code
_entity_poly.pdbx_strand_id
1 'polypeptide(L)'
;MKLFTIDNEGKFVQFKEQEFKEENKEIDLEILLENNPEYFFENSKILIIGRQVTTNLNTFIDLIGIDELGNTVVIELKRDKTPRETLAQLIEYASFIDNLDYEQLNEIFQNYFREEIGLEEYHQQYYENGASQNVSWNKKSKLVIVAQDISKEIKQTSLYLRK
;
A
#
# COMPACT_ATOMS: atom_id res chain seq x y z
N MET A 1 16.15 27.12 8.63
CA MET A 1 17.62 26.99 8.64
C MET A 1 18.03 26.70 7.20
N LYS A 2 19.01 27.41 6.63
CA LYS A 2 19.38 27.18 5.22
C LYS A 2 20.21 25.90 5.10
N LEU A 3 19.78 24.97 4.28
CA LEU A 3 20.52 23.75 3.94
C LEU A 3 21.40 24.01 2.71
N PHE A 4 22.55 23.35 2.63
CA PHE A 4 23.52 23.47 1.53
C PHE A 4 23.92 22.07 1.06
N THR A 5 24.19 21.94 -0.24
CA THR A 5 24.78 20.74 -0.85
C THR A 5 26.03 21.12 -1.64
N ILE A 6 26.79 20.12 -2.08
CA ILE A 6 28.01 20.30 -2.89
C ILE A 6 27.67 19.90 -4.33
N ASP A 7 27.95 20.78 -5.29
CA ASP A 7 27.75 20.48 -6.72
C ASP A 7 28.89 19.63 -7.31
N ASN A 8 28.76 19.26 -8.59
CA ASN A 8 29.76 18.45 -9.31
C ASN A 8 31.13 19.15 -9.46
N GLU A 9 31.21 20.45 -9.16
CA GLU A 9 32.45 21.23 -9.18
C GLU A 9 33.03 21.44 -7.76
N GLY A 10 32.41 20.84 -6.74
CA GLY A 10 32.87 20.95 -5.36
C GLY A 10 32.48 22.27 -4.67
N LYS A 11 31.57 23.06 -5.23
CA LYS A 11 31.13 24.32 -4.64
C LYS A 11 29.91 24.10 -3.74
N PHE A 12 29.89 24.84 -2.63
CA PHE A 12 28.70 24.94 -1.80
C PHE A 12 27.60 25.71 -2.53
N VAL A 13 26.51 25.01 -2.81
CA VAL A 13 25.30 25.61 -3.36
C VAL A 13 24.19 25.50 -2.31
N GLN A 14 23.40 26.57 -2.16
CA GLN A 14 22.24 26.53 -1.28
C GLN A 14 21.28 25.47 -1.82
N PHE A 15 20.90 24.51 -0.98
CA PHE A 15 19.88 23.54 -1.33
C PHE A 15 18.58 24.32 -1.54
N LYS A 16 18.10 24.36 -2.78
CA LYS A 16 16.80 24.97 -3.06
C LYS A 16 15.76 24.06 -2.41
N GLU A 17 15.07 24.58 -1.40
CA GLU A 17 13.84 23.96 -0.93
C GLU A 17 12.89 23.93 -2.14
N GLN A 18 12.76 22.77 -2.76
CA GLN A 18 11.64 22.50 -3.65
C GLN A 18 10.42 22.32 -2.75
N GLU A 19 9.33 22.99 -3.08
CA GLU A 19 8.07 22.60 -2.48
C GLU A 19 7.83 21.15 -2.87
N PHE A 20 7.75 20.28 -1.88
CA PHE A 20 7.45 18.86 -2.06
C PHE A 20 6.22 18.68 -2.97
N LYS A 21 5.34 19.69 -3.01
CA LYS A 21 4.11 19.84 -3.80
C LYS A 21 4.29 19.92 -5.33
N GLU A 22 5.41 20.42 -5.86
CA GLU A 22 5.54 20.62 -7.32
C GLU A 22 6.09 19.39 -8.05
N GLU A 23 6.86 18.53 -7.39
CA GLU A 23 7.56 17.42 -8.05
C GLU A 23 7.16 16.01 -7.61
N ASN A 24 6.62 15.82 -6.38
CA ASN A 24 6.37 14.48 -5.85
C ASN A 24 4.97 13.95 -6.13
N LYS A 25 4.83 12.93 -6.97
CA LYS A 25 3.53 12.36 -7.33
C LYS A 25 3.13 11.32 -6.27
N GLU A 26 1.86 10.89 -6.27
CA GLU A 26 1.41 9.77 -5.42
C GLU A 26 2.31 8.52 -5.60
N ILE A 27 2.93 8.39 -6.77
CA ILE A 27 3.98 7.42 -7.10
C ILE A 27 5.13 7.33 -6.07
N ASP A 28 5.53 8.45 -5.45
CA ASP A 28 6.65 8.49 -4.51
C ASP A 28 6.23 7.97 -3.15
N LEU A 29 4.96 8.23 -2.76
CA LEU A 29 4.36 7.63 -1.57
C LEU A 29 4.17 6.13 -1.76
N GLU A 30 3.77 5.69 -2.96
CA GLU A 30 3.71 4.27 -3.28
C GLU A 30 5.07 3.61 -3.12
N ILE A 31 6.12 4.14 -3.76
CA ILE A 31 7.48 3.60 -3.68
C ILE A 31 7.96 3.55 -2.22
N LEU A 32 7.71 4.62 -1.46
CA LEU A 32 8.18 4.71 -0.09
C LEU A 32 7.47 3.71 0.83
N LEU A 33 6.16 3.54 0.70
CA LEU A 33 5.38 2.57 1.46
C LEU A 33 5.70 1.13 1.02
N GLU A 34 5.73 0.88 -0.29
CA GLU A 34 6.09 -0.40 -0.90
C GLU A 34 7.40 -0.95 -0.35
N ASN A 35 8.44 -0.12 -0.27
CA ASN A 35 9.77 -0.54 0.18
C ASN A 35 9.93 -0.53 1.70
N ASN A 36 9.05 0.13 2.45
CA ASN A 36 9.19 0.28 3.90
C ASN A 36 7.83 0.21 4.64
N PRO A 37 7.04 -0.85 4.44
CA PRO A 37 5.70 -0.95 5.02
C PRO A 37 5.71 -0.89 6.55
N GLU A 38 6.79 -1.30 7.21
CA GLU A 38 6.96 -1.30 8.65
C GLU A 38 6.86 0.10 9.29
N TYR A 39 7.20 1.18 8.56
CA TYR A 39 7.05 2.54 9.08
C TYR A 39 5.62 3.07 9.01
N PHE A 40 4.74 2.42 8.24
CA PHE A 40 3.32 2.80 8.12
C PHE A 40 2.42 1.99 9.03
N PHE A 41 2.84 0.77 9.39
CA PHE A 41 2.04 -0.19 10.13
C PHE A 41 2.74 -0.66 11.41
N GLU A 42 2.80 0.22 12.41
CA GLU A 42 3.55 0.00 13.67
C GLU A 42 3.23 -1.31 14.41
N ASN A 43 2.00 -1.83 14.28
CA ASN A 43 1.52 -3.01 15.00
C ASN A 43 1.17 -4.19 14.08
N SER A 44 1.51 -4.12 12.80
CA SER A 44 1.16 -5.17 11.83
C SER A 44 2.15 -5.18 10.69
N LYS A 45 2.95 -6.23 10.58
CA LYS A 45 3.82 -6.43 9.42
C LYS A 45 2.92 -6.76 8.21
N ILE A 46 3.04 -6.01 7.13
CA ILE A 46 2.24 -6.20 5.91
C ILE A 46 3.18 -6.55 4.77
N LEU A 47 2.98 -7.72 4.17
CA LEU A 47 3.66 -8.13 2.95
C LEU A 47 2.98 -7.46 1.75
N ILE A 48 3.67 -6.56 1.06
CA ILE A 48 3.15 -5.98 -0.19
C ILE A 48 3.27 -7.02 -1.31
N ILE A 49 2.17 -7.28 -2.00
CA ILE A 49 2.07 -8.30 -3.05
C ILE A 49 1.67 -7.74 -4.41
N GLY A 50 1.31 -6.46 -4.49
CA GLY A 50 0.85 -5.85 -5.74
C GLY A 50 0.85 -4.34 -5.67
N ARG A 51 1.06 -3.72 -6.82
CA ARG A 51 1.07 -2.28 -7.01
C ARG A 51 0.36 -1.91 -8.31
N GLN A 52 -0.46 -0.86 -8.26
CA GLN A 52 -1.24 -0.36 -9.41
C GLN A 52 -2.03 -1.50 -10.08
N VAL A 53 -2.72 -2.31 -9.25
CA VAL A 53 -3.41 -3.52 -9.69
C VAL A 53 -4.74 -3.14 -10.34
N THR A 54 -4.91 -3.52 -11.60
CA THR A 54 -6.14 -3.24 -12.37
C THR A 54 -7.31 -4.07 -11.87
N THR A 55 -8.44 -3.44 -11.57
CA THR A 55 -9.70 -4.10 -11.21
C THR A 55 -10.47 -4.54 -12.47
N ASN A 56 -11.54 -5.31 -12.28
CA ASN A 56 -12.49 -5.65 -13.35
C ASN A 56 -13.28 -4.44 -13.90
N LEU A 57 -13.19 -3.27 -13.26
CA LEU A 57 -13.82 -2.01 -13.70
C LEU A 57 -12.81 -1.04 -14.36
N ASN A 58 -11.58 -1.51 -14.66
CA ASN A 58 -10.49 -0.70 -15.22
C ASN A 58 -10.07 0.49 -14.33
N THR A 59 -10.25 0.35 -13.01
CA THR A 59 -9.64 1.21 -12.00
C THR A 59 -8.38 0.56 -11.45
N PHE A 60 -7.55 1.30 -10.70
CA PHE A 60 -6.25 0.82 -10.21
C PHE A 60 -6.19 0.94 -8.69
N ILE A 61 -5.86 -0.16 -8.04
CA ILE A 61 -5.55 -0.20 -6.60
C ILE A 61 -4.09 0.20 -6.43
N ASP A 62 -3.81 1.23 -5.64
CA ASP A 62 -2.44 1.73 -5.44
C ASP A 62 -1.51 0.62 -4.94
N LEU A 63 -1.84 0.00 -3.80
CA LEU A 63 -1.10 -1.12 -3.24
C LEU A 63 -2.04 -2.18 -2.64
N ILE A 64 -1.65 -3.44 -2.83
CA ILE A 64 -2.26 -4.60 -2.17
C ILE A 64 -1.19 -5.24 -1.30
N GLY A 65 -1.51 -5.44 -0.03
CA GLY A 65 -0.74 -6.25 0.88
C GLY A 65 -1.51 -7.45 1.42
N ILE A 66 -0.80 -8.31 2.13
CA ILE A 66 -1.34 -9.42 2.90
C ILE A 66 -0.77 -9.36 4.31
N ASP A 67 -1.61 -9.66 5.31
CA ASP A 67 -1.19 -9.80 6.70
C ASP A 67 -0.76 -11.22 7.06
N GLU A 68 -0.23 -11.40 8.28
CA GLU A 68 0.23 -12.69 8.80
C GLU A 68 -0.84 -13.80 8.74
N LEU A 69 -2.13 -13.43 8.78
CA LEU A 69 -3.25 -14.37 8.77
C LEU A 69 -3.78 -14.66 7.35
N GLY A 70 -3.15 -14.12 6.32
CA GLY A 70 -3.56 -14.28 4.93
C GLY A 70 -4.71 -13.37 4.50
N ASN A 71 -5.06 -12.35 5.31
CA ASN A 71 -6.09 -11.37 4.94
C ASN A 71 -5.48 -10.29 4.05
N THR A 72 -6.26 -9.82 3.08
CA THR A 72 -5.83 -8.76 2.18
C THR A 72 -5.88 -7.39 2.85
N VAL A 73 -4.94 -6.53 2.47
CA VAL A 73 -4.87 -5.13 2.91
C VAL A 73 -4.86 -4.28 1.65
N VAL A 74 -5.97 -3.60 1.40
CA VAL A 74 -6.15 -2.68 0.27
C VAL A 74 -5.76 -1.29 0.74
N ILE A 75 -4.75 -0.70 0.12
CA ILE A 75 -4.17 0.57 0.55
C ILE A 75 -4.39 1.59 -0.56
N GLU A 76 -5.09 2.67 -0.22
CA GLU A 76 -5.30 3.83 -1.08
C GLU A 76 -4.49 5.02 -0.55
N LEU A 77 -3.68 5.60 -1.43
CA LEU A 77 -2.78 6.71 -1.11
C LEU A 77 -3.40 8.02 -1.59
N LYS A 78 -3.31 9.06 -0.75
CA LYS A 78 -3.67 10.42 -1.13
C LYS A 78 -2.60 11.39 -0.67
N ARG A 79 -2.02 12.14 -1.60
CA ARG A 79 -0.92 13.05 -1.27
C ARG A 79 -1.34 14.18 -0.32
N ASP A 80 -2.44 14.85 -0.63
CA ASP A 80 -2.88 16.05 0.06
C ASP A 80 -4.08 15.70 0.96
N LYS A 81 -5.24 16.28 0.66
CA LYS A 81 -6.51 16.02 1.33
C LYS A 81 -7.14 14.76 0.77
N THR A 82 -7.84 14.03 1.62
CA THR A 82 -8.69 12.89 1.23
C THR A 82 -10.07 13.36 0.74
N PRO A 83 -10.33 13.36 -0.58
CA PRO A 83 -11.66 13.65 -1.12
C PRO A 83 -12.66 12.55 -0.76
N ARG A 84 -13.97 12.88 -0.76
CA ARG A 84 -15.03 11.91 -0.41
C ARG A 84 -15.03 10.67 -1.32
N GLU A 85 -14.60 10.82 -2.57
CA GLU A 85 -14.49 9.73 -3.54
C GLU A 85 -13.51 8.63 -3.11
N THR A 86 -12.53 8.92 -2.25
CA THR A 86 -11.59 7.92 -1.70
C THR A 86 -12.32 6.76 -1.01
N LEU A 87 -13.46 7.04 -0.37
CA LEU A 87 -14.28 5.96 0.22
C LEU A 87 -14.96 5.11 -0.83
N ALA A 88 -15.47 5.74 -1.90
CA ALA A 88 -16.12 5.02 -2.99
C ALA A 88 -15.10 4.12 -3.72
N GLN A 89 -13.89 4.63 -3.98
CA GLN A 89 -12.76 3.87 -4.52
C GLN A 89 -12.45 2.65 -3.64
N LEU A 90 -12.22 2.85 -2.34
CA LEU A 90 -11.90 1.73 -1.44
C LEU A 90 -13.02 0.68 -1.36
N ILE A 91 -14.29 1.09 -1.36
CA ILE A 91 -15.42 0.15 -1.35
C ILE A 91 -15.51 -0.61 -2.67
N GLU A 92 -15.27 0.05 -3.80
CA GLU A 92 -15.17 -0.60 -5.11
C GLU A 92 -14.05 -1.64 -5.10
N TYR A 93 -12.87 -1.28 -4.61
CA TYR A 93 -11.72 -2.17 -4.53
C TYR A 93 -11.98 -3.35 -3.61
N ALA A 94 -12.62 -3.14 -2.46
CA ALA A 94 -13.06 -4.21 -1.57
C ALA A 94 -13.97 -5.20 -2.31
N SER A 95 -14.92 -4.69 -3.10
CA SER A 95 -15.84 -5.53 -3.87
C SER A 95 -15.13 -6.37 -4.94
N PHE A 96 -13.98 -5.92 -5.45
CA PHE A 96 -13.13 -6.70 -6.35
C PHE A 96 -12.29 -7.73 -5.57
N ILE A 97 -11.58 -7.27 -4.54
CA ILE A 97 -10.62 -8.06 -3.75
C ILE A 97 -11.30 -9.19 -2.98
N ASP A 98 -12.47 -8.95 -2.39
CA ASP A 98 -13.18 -9.95 -1.58
C ASP A 98 -13.61 -11.19 -2.40
N ASN A 99 -13.65 -11.08 -3.73
CA ASN A 99 -13.99 -12.17 -4.63
C ASN A 99 -12.78 -12.97 -5.14
N LEU A 100 -11.55 -12.55 -4.81
CA LEU A 100 -10.34 -13.22 -5.26
C LEU A 100 -10.07 -14.48 -4.45
N ASP A 101 -9.81 -15.58 -5.13
CA ASP A 101 -9.28 -16.80 -4.51
C ASP A 101 -7.75 -16.75 -4.35
N TYR A 102 -7.17 -17.80 -3.77
CA TYR A 102 -5.73 -17.88 -3.57
C TYR A 102 -4.95 -17.84 -4.89
N GLU A 103 -5.42 -18.52 -5.94
CA GLU A 103 -4.71 -18.59 -7.22
C GLU A 103 -4.63 -17.20 -7.86
N GLN A 104 -5.70 -16.42 -7.78
CA GLN A 104 -5.72 -15.04 -8.27
C GLN A 104 -4.80 -14.11 -7.46
N LEU A 105 -4.74 -14.26 -6.13
CA LEU A 105 -3.80 -13.50 -5.30
C LEU A 105 -2.35 -13.89 -5.58
N ASN A 106 -2.10 -15.18 -5.78
CA ASN A 106 -0.80 -15.69 -6.18
C ASN A 106 -0.41 -15.14 -7.55
N GLU A 107 -1.32 -15.08 -8.53
CA GLU A 107 -1.06 -14.45 -9.83
C GLU A 107 -0.68 -12.97 -9.70
N ILE A 108 -1.41 -12.20 -8.87
CA ILE A 108 -1.06 -10.80 -8.56
C ILE A 108 0.37 -10.73 -8.00
N PHE A 109 0.69 -11.58 -7.03
CA PHE A 109 2.02 -11.64 -6.42
C PHE A 109 3.12 -12.01 -7.43
N GLN A 110 2.93 -13.04 -8.24
CA GLN A 110 3.89 -13.47 -9.27
C GLN A 110 4.20 -12.35 -10.26
N ASN A 111 3.15 -11.68 -10.74
CA ASN A 111 3.28 -10.57 -11.69
C ASN A 111 4.04 -9.38 -11.07
N TYR A 112 3.85 -9.16 -9.76
CA TYR A 112 4.50 -8.10 -9.01
C TYR A 112 5.96 -8.42 -8.67
N PHE A 113 6.22 -9.57 -8.05
CA PHE A 113 7.52 -9.97 -7.51
C PHE A 113 8.51 -10.42 -8.59
N ARG A 114 8.00 -10.94 -9.72
CA ARG A 114 8.78 -11.36 -10.90
C ARG A 114 9.80 -12.49 -10.62
N GLU A 115 9.54 -13.32 -9.61
CA GLU A 115 10.29 -14.54 -9.33
C GLU A 115 9.33 -15.74 -9.29
N GLU A 116 9.84 -16.96 -9.47
CA GLU A 116 9.02 -18.19 -9.54
C GLU A 116 8.53 -18.69 -8.16
N ILE A 117 8.84 -18.01 -7.06
CA ILE A 117 8.42 -18.41 -5.71
C ILE A 117 6.94 -18.15 -5.50
N GLY A 118 6.18 -19.11 -4.98
CA GLY A 118 4.75 -18.95 -4.70
C GLY A 118 4.46 -17.99 -3.54
N LEU A 119 3.29 -17.35 -3.56
CA LEU A 119 2.83 -16.44 -2.50
C LEU A 119 2.84 -17.10 -1.12
N GLU A 120 2.35 -18.35 -1.02
CA GLU A 120 2.32 -19.06 0.25
C GLU A 120 3.72 -19.31 0.82
N GLU A 121 4.67 -19.73 -0.02
CA GLU A 121 6.05 -19.96 0.40
C GLU A 121 6.71 -18.65 0.84
N TYR A 122 6.57 -17.58 0.05
CA TYR A 122 7.13 -16.28 0.38
C TYR A 122 6.51 -15.68 1.64
N HIS A 123 5.20 -15.84 1.83
CA HIS A 123 4.50 -15.42 3.05
C HIS A 123 5.07 -16.10 4.29
N GLN A 124 5.26 -17.42 4.25
CA GLN A 124 5.86 -18.18 5.36
C GLN A 124 7.28 -17.69 5.69
N GLN A 125 8.09 -17.41 4.66
CA GLN A 125 9.44 -16.86 4.84
C GLN A 125 9.39 -15.44 5.43
N TYR A 126 8.51 -14.59 4.91
CA TYR A 126 8.38 -13.19 5.31
C TYR A 126 7.94 -13.04 6.77
N TYR A 127 7.03 -13.89 7.26
CA TYR A 127 6.55 -13.86 8.65
C TYR A 127 7.35 -14.75 9.61
N GLU A 128 8.35 -15.50 9.13
CA GLU A 128 9.13 -16.45 9.94
C GLU A 128 8.27 -17.52 10.65
N ASN A 129 7.06 -17.79 10.14
CA ASN A 129 6.06 -18.61 10.81
C ASN A 129 6.28 -20.13 10.66
N GLY A 130 7.26 -20.55 9.85
CA GLY A 130 7.54 -21.94 9.53
C GLY A 130 6.39 -22.62 8.76
N ALA A 131 6.65 -23.79 8.19
CA ALA A 131 5.72 -24.52 7.31
C ALA A 131 4.48 -25.13 8.02
N SER A 132 4.09 -24.67 9.21
CA SER A 132 3.09 -25.33 10.08
C SER A 132 1.83 -24.52 10.35
N GLN A 133 1.74 -23.25 9.95
CA GLN A 133 0.47 -22.52 10.01
C GLN A 133 -0.29 -22.67 8.69
N ASN A 134 -1.43 -23.36 8.73
CA ASN A 134 -2.38 -23.35 7.62
C ASN A 134 -3.02 -21.96 7.53
N VAL A 135 -2.63 -21.19 6.53
CA VAL A 135 -3.17 -19.85 6.26
C VAL A 135 -4.49 -19.99 5.52
N SER A 136 -5.53 -19.30 6.01
CA SER A 136 -6.81 -19.19 5.30
C SER A 136 -6.84 -17.89 4.50
N TRP A 137 -6.54 -18.00 3.21
CA TRP A 137 -6.40 -16.84 2.33
C TRP A 137 -7.71 -16.06 2.16
N ASN A 138 -7.58 -14.73 2.21
CA ASN A 138 -8.58 -13.74 1.85
C ASN A 138 -9.96 -13.91 2.51
N LYS A 139 -9.98 -14.30 3.79
CA LYS A 139 -11.24 -14.40 4.54
C LYS A 139 -11.80 -13.06 4.98
N LYS A 140 -10.95 -12.03 5.01
CA LYS A 140 -11.30 -10.64 5.29
C LYS A 140 -10.39 -9.73 4.47
N SER A 141 -10.89 -8.54 4.17
CA SER A 141 -10.11 -7.43 3.67
C SER A 141 -10.03 -6.31 4.71
N LYS A 142 -8.89 -5.63 4.75
CA LYS A 142 -8.67 -4.39 5.52
C LYS A 142 -8.51 -3.26 4.52
N LEU A 143 -9.31 -2.21 4.66
CA LEU A 143 -9.24 -1.02 3.81
C LEU A 143 -8.47 0.07 4.55
N VAL A 144 -7.40 0.56 3.95
CA VAL A 144 -6.47 1.53 4.55
C VAL A 144 -6.39 2.76 3.67
N ILE A 145 -6.54 3.94 4.29
CA ILE A 145 -6.25 5.22 3.66
C ILE A 145 -4.96 5.75 4.28
N VAL A 146 -3.97 6.05 3.45
CA VAL A 146 -2.74 6.72 3.86
C VAL A 146 -2.70 8.09 3.18
N ALA A 147 -2.72 9.15 3.97
CA ALA A 147 -2.69 10.51 3.43
C ALA A 147 -2.06 11.51 4.39
N GLN A 148 -1.63 12.66 3.84
CA GLN A 148 -1.12 13.77 4.65
C GLN A 148 -2.22 14.37 5.54
N ASP A 149 -3.43 14.55 5.01
CA ASP A 149 -4.58 15.06 5.77
C ASP A 149 -5.84 14.21 5.57
N ILE A 150 -6.26 13.55 6.65
CA ILE A 150 -7.54 12.82 6.71
C ILE A 150 -8.65 13.81 7.09
N SER A 151 -9.50 14.15 6.12
CA SER A 151 -10.62 15.05 6.35
C SER A 151 -11.59 14.51 7.39
N LYS A 152 -12.31 15.41 8.08
CA LYS A 152 -13.23 15.03 9.17
C LYS A 152 -14.33 14.08 8.69
N GLU A 153 -14.83 14.31 7.48
CA GLU A 153 -15.88 13.52 6.82
C GLU A 153 -15.40 12.09 6.54
N ILE A 154 -14.18 11.94 6.00
CA ILE A 154 -13.55 10.64 5.75
C ILE A 154 -13.33 9.93 7.07
N LYS A 155 -12.71 10.60 8.05
CA LYS A 155 -12.46 10.03 9.38
C LYS A 155 -13.73 9.51 10.03
N GLN A 156 -14.80 10.32 10.04
CA GLN A 156 -16.07 9.92 10.64
C GLN A 156 -16.66 8.69 9.95
N THR A 157 -16.65 8.66 8.61
CA THR A 157 -17.26 7.56 7.84
C THR A 157 -16.42 6.28 7.94
N SER A 158 -15.10 6.37 7.84
CA SER A 158 -14.20 5.22 8.05
C SER A 158 -14.34 4.63 9.46
N LEU A 159 -14.51 5.47 10.50
CA LEU A 159 -14.77 4.99 11.85
C LEU A 159 -16.12 4.28 11.99
N TYR A 160 -17.13 4.70 11.23
CA TYR A 160 -18.43 4.02 11.19
C TYR A 160 -18.31 2.64 10.52
N LEU A 161 -17.60 2.54 9.39
CA LEU A 161 -17.38 1.29 8.66
C LEU A 161 -16.55 0.24 9.43
N ARG A 162 -15.81 0.67 10.46
CA ARG A 162 -15.01 -0.22 11.32
C ARG A 162 -15.83 -0.92 12.40
N LYS A 163 -17.07 -0.49 12.65
CA LYS A 163 -17.94 -1.07 13.69
C LYS A 163 -18.50 -2.42 13.27
#